data_AF-G1Q202-F1
#
_entry.id   AF-G1Q202-F1
#
_cell.length_a   1.000
_cell.length_b   1.000
_cell.length_c   1.000
_cell.angle_alpha   90.00
_cell.angle_beta   90.00
_cell.angle_gamma   90.00
#
_symmetry.space_group_name_H-M   'P 1'
#
loop_
_entity.id
_entity.type
_entity.pdbx_description
1 polymer ?
#
loop_
_entity_poly.entity_id
_entity_poly.type
_entity_poly.pdbx_seq_one_letter_code
_entity_poly.pdbx_strand_id
1 'polypeptide(L)' 'MKIHLFFFILLIWVTILPARSNFDEKPKYRIERCERVRGFCKTFCDDDEYDYGYCVRWRKQCCI' A
#
# COMPACT_ATOMS: atom_id res chain seq x y z
N MET A 1 -13.48 37.86 -11.03
CA MET A 1 -13.90 36.58 -10.39
C MET A 1 -13.26 35.32 -10.98
N LYS A 2 -12.73 35.36 -12.21
CA LYS A 2 -12.14 34.18 -12.89
C LYS A 2 -10.75 33.75 -12.36
N ILE A 3 -9.96 34.69 -11.84
CA ILE A 3 -8.59 34.46 -11.34
C ILE A 3 -8.58 33.75 -9.99
N HIS A 4 -9.53 34.09 -9.10
CA HIS A 4 -9.66 33.41 -7.80
C HIS A 4 -10.00 31.93 -7.95
N LEU A 5 -10.82 31.59 -8.95
CA LEU A 5 -11.17 30.20 -9.26
C LEU A 5 -9.94 29.40 -9.70
N PHE A 6 -9.08 29.99 -10.53
CA PHE A 6 -7.84 29.36 -10.98
C PHE A 6 -6.86 29.13 -9.82
N PHE A 7 -6.76 30.11 -8.91
CA PHE A 7 -5.92 29.99 -7.72
C PHE A 7 -6.40 28.89 -6.77
N PHE A 8 -7.72 28.74 -6.62
CA PHE A 8 -8.33 27.66 -5.83
C PHE A 8 -8.03 26.28 -6.40
N ILE A 9 -8.09 26.13 -7.73
CA ILE A 9 -7.77 24.87 -8.42
C ILE A 9 -6.30 24.49 -8.21
N LEU A 10 -5.37 25.46 -8.28
CA LEU A 10 -3.94 25.21 -8.05
C LEU A 10 -3.65 24.77 -6.60
N LEU A 11 -4.30 25.40 -5.62
CA LEU A 11 -4.15 25.02 -4.21
C LEU A 11 -4.67 23.62 -3.93
N ILE A 12 -5.80 23.24 -4.54
CA ILE A 12 -6.37 21.89 -4.44
C ILE A 12 -5.43 20.85 -5.07
N TRP A 13 -4.83 21.15 -6.23
CA TRP A 13 -3.91 20.24 -6.90
C TRP A 13 -2.64 19.98 -6.08
N VAL A 14 -2.04 21.04 -5.53
CA VAL A 14 -0.82 20.97 -4.71
C VAL A 14 -1.04 20.20 -3.41
N THR A 15 -2.25 20.26 -2.83
CA THR A 15 -2.54 19.60 -1.55
C THR A 15 -3.01 18.16 -1.70
N ILE A 16 -3.72 17.81 -2.77
CA ILE A 16 -4.24 16.44 -2.99
C ILE A 16 -3.17 15.47 -3.50
N LEU A 17 -2.23 15.90 -4.35
CA LEU A 17 -1.15 15.04 -4.85
C LEU A 17 -0.29 14.37 -3.75
N PRO A 18 0.23 15.11 -2.75
CA PRO A 18 1.11 14.52 -1.73
C PRO A 18 0.38 13.59 -0.75
N ALA A 19 -0.93 13.76 -0.58
CA ALA A 19 -1.73 12.87 0.25
C ALA A 19 -1.84 11.46 -0.36
N ARG A 20 -1.76 11.35 -1.69
CA ARG A 20 -1.84 10.06 -2.39
C ARG A 20 -0.52 9.27 -2.31
N SER A 21 0.64 9.92 -2.37
CA SER A 21 1.93 9.19 -2.36
C SER A 21 2.21 8.48 -1.03
N ASN A 22 1.77 9.05 0.09
CA ASN A 22 1.97 8.48 1.43
C ASN A 22 1.16 7.18 1.69
N PHE A 23 0.13 6.90 0.88
CA PHE A 23 -0.63 5.66 0.98
C PHE A 23 0.06 4.47 0.30
N ASP A 24 0.83 4.74 -0.77
CA ASP A 24 1.50 3.73 -1.59
C ASP A 24 2.88 3.31 -1.06
N GLU A 25 3.41 3.96 -0.01
CA GLU A 25 4.74 3.62 0.57
C GLU A 25 4.71 2.48 1.59
N LYS A 26 3.57 2.19 2.22
CA LYS A 26 3.45 1.12 3.24
C LYS A 26 3.30 -0.34 2.76
N PRO A 27 3.18 -0.70 1.45
CA PRO A 27 3.19 -2.10 1.04
C PRO A 27 4.60 -2.69 0.93
N LYS A 28 5.63 -1.90 0.56
CA LYS A 28 7.00 -2.43 0.32
C LYS A 28 7.58 -3.18 1.52
N TYR A 29 7.55 -2.58 2.71
CA TYR A 29 8.15 -3.19 3.91
C TYR A 29 7.57 -4.57 4.27
N ARG A 30 6.27 -4.79 4.05
CA ARG A 30 5.61 -6.07 4.39
C ARG A 30 5.91 -7.17 3.38
N ILE A 31 6.01 -6.82 2.10
CA ILE A 31 6.38 -7.75 1.03
C ILE A 31 7.83 -8.18 1.23
N GLU A 32 8.76 -7.23 1.40
CA GLU A 32 10.18 -7.51 1.63
C GLU A 32 10.41 -8.38 2.89
N ARG A 33 9.59 -8.18 3.93
CA ARG A 33 9.63 -9.03 5.13
C ARG A 33 9.21 -10.46 4.84
N CYS A 34 8.19 -10.67 4.01
CA CYS A 34 7.74 -12.00 3.60
C CYS A 34 8.79 -12.72 2.74
N GLU A 35 9.38 -12.01 1.78
CA GLU A 35 10.45 -12.54 0.94
C GLU A 35 11.71 -12.91 1.76
N ARG A 36 12.03 -12.13 2.81
CA ARG A 36 13.18 -12.40 3.69
C ARG A 36 13.06 -13.73 4.45
N VAL A 37 11.84 -14.14 4.79
CA VAL A 37 11.57 -15.44 5.44
C VAL A 37 11.31 -16.56 4.42
N ARG A 38 11.57 -16.30 3.13
CA ARG A 38 11.28 -17.20 2.00
C ARG A 38 9.80 -17.58 1.88
N GLY A 39 8.91 -16.75 2.43
CA GLY A 39 7.48 -16.92 2.31
C GLY A 39 6.93 -16.36 1.00
N PHE A 40 5.69 -16.76 0.67
CA PHE A 40 4.96 -16.34 -0.51
C PHE A 40 3.67 -15.61 -0.16
N CYS A 41 3.36 -14.56 -0.93
CA CYS A 41 2.15 -13.78 -0.74
C CYS A 41 0.94 -14.40 -1.47
N LYS A 42 0.13 -15.19 -0.75
CA LYS A 42 -1.09 -15.82 -1.27
C LYS A 42 -2.35 -15.16 -0.72
N THR A 43 -3.49 -15.40 -1.36
CA THR A 43 -4.79 -14.89 -0.85
C THR A 43 -5.21 -15.65 0.41
N PHE A 44 -4.93 -16.95 0.43
CA PHE A 44 -5.10 -17.87 1.54
C PHE A 44 -3.88 -18.80 1.57
N CYS A 45 -3.37 -19.12 2.75
CA CYS A 45 -2.35 -20.16 2.91
C CYS A 45 -2.98 -21.54 2.80
N ASP A 46 -2.21 -22.50 2.28
CA ASP A 46 -2.63 -23.90 2.27
C ASP A 46 -2.57 -24.50 3.69
N ASP A 47 -3.24 -25.63 3.94
CA ASP A 47 -3.36 -26.21 5.29
C ASP A 47 -2.00 -26.67 5.87
N ASP A 48 -1.01 -26.91 5.01
CA ASP A 48 0.35 -27.30 5.34
C ASP A 48 1.32 -26.11 5.47
N GLU A 49 0.86 -24.88 5.23
CA GLU A 49 1.67 -23.66 5.30
C GLU A 49 1.42 -22.86 6.59
N TYR A 50 2.45 -22.16 7.06
CA TYR A 50 2.35 -21.32 8.25
C TYR A 50 1.97 -19.87 7.88
N ASP A 51 0.85 -19.37 8.40
CA ASP A 51 0.46 -17.95 8.27
C ASP A 51 1.38 -17.07 9.11
N TYR A 52 2.36 -16.45 8.45
CA TYR A 52 3.32 -15.55 9.05
C TYR A 52 2.78 -14.12 9.23
N GLY A 53 1.68 -13.77 8.56
CA GLY A 53 1.07 -12.44 8.62
C GLY A 53 0.58 -11.97 7.25
N TYR A 54 0.65 -10.66 6.97
CA TYR A 54 0.10 -10.07 5.74
C TYR A 54 1.16 -9.35 4.90
N CYS A 55 1.14 -9.58 3.59
CA CYS A 55 1.99 -8.88 2.64
C CYS A 55 1.46 -7.49 2.26
N VAL A 56 0.14 -7.35 2.15
CA VAL A 56 -0.52 -6.09 1.79
C VAL A 56 -1.62 -5.79 2.79
N ARG A 57 -2.03 -4.52 2.92
CA ARG A 57 -2.99 -4.09 3.94
C ARG A 57 -4.34 -4.84 3.86
N TRP A 58 -4.67 -5.44 2.72
CA TRP A 58 -5.88 -6.23 2.54
C TRP A 58 -5.67 -7.43 1.59
N ARG A 59 -6.17 -8.61 2.01
CA ARG A 59 -6.35 -9.88 1.27
C ARG A 59 -5.18 -10.80 0.96
N LYS A 60 -3.90 -10.42 1.10
CA LYS A 60 -2.81 -11.38 0.91
C LYS A 60 -2.06 -11.68 2.21
N GLN A 61 -2.12 -12.95 2.60
CA GLN A 61 -1.32 -13.53 3.66
C GLN A 61 0.10 -13.82 3.16
N CYS A 62 1.07 -13.82 4.08
CA CYS A 62 2.42 -14.32 3.87
C CYS A 62 2.47 -15.74 4.40
N CYS A 63 2.62 -16.71 3.50
CA CYS A 63 2.63 -18.13 3.81
C CYS A 63 4.06 -18.64 3.73
N ILE A 64 4.52 -19.38 4.74
CA ILE A 64 5.85 -20.00 4.81
C ILE A 64 5.71 -21.50 4.75
#